data_AF-A0A843Z3C1-F1
#
_entry.id   AF-A0A843Z3C1-F1
#
_cell.length_a   1.000
_cell.length_b   1.000
_cell.length_c   1.000
_cell.angle_alpha   90.00
_cell.angle_beta   90.00
_cell.angle_gamma   90.00
#
_symmetry.space_group_name_H-M   'P 1'
#
loop_
_entity.id
_entity.type
_entity.pdbx_description
1 polymer ?
#
loop_
_entity_poly.entity_id
_entity_poly.type
_entity_poly.pdbx_seq_one_letter_code
_entity_poly.pdbx_strand_id
1 'polypeptide(L)'
;MAESEKVEFKTLTSILKKLDISKATYYRRAKAWNINPSQREFTQEELKNLESMPENVDNNHSDAVSESVKTLSEQLKTKDEQIKQLHKLLDQQQTLSLDLQHKIDAKEQQYLEVSDTSEFVSEIDNLKNELQKEKSKGFWAKILKK
;
A
#
# COMPACT_ATOMS: atom_id res chain seq x y z
N MET A 1 -19.10 33.47 26.56
CA MET A 1 -17.72 33.04 26.24
C MET A 1 -16.81 33.90 27.08
N ALA A 2 -16.19 33.35 28.12
CA ALA A 2 -15.32 34.14 28.99
C ALA A 2 -13.97 34.31 28.26
N GLU A 3 -13.61 35.56 27.95
CA GLU A 3 -12.24 35.89 27.55
C GLU A 3 -11.32 35.49 28.70
N SER A 4 -10.46 34.50 28.47
CA SER A 4 -9.43 34.16 29.44
C SER A 4 -8.42 35.30 29.44
N GLU A 5 -8.47 36.12 30.49
CA GLU A 5 -7.54 37.22 30.68
C GLU A 5 -6.10 36.68 30.68
N LYS A 6 -5.30 37.16 29.72
CA LYS A 6 -3.90 36.76 29.56
C LYS A 6 -3.00 37.73 30.30
N VAL A 7 -2.06 37.18 31.06
CA VAL A 7 -1.04 37.96 31.78
C VAL A 7 0.29 37.82 31.05
N GLU A 8 0.85 38.94 30.63
CA GLU A 8 2.15 39.00 29.96
C GLU A 8 3.27 39.37 30.94
N PHE A 9 4.41 38.68 30.84
CA PHE A 9 5.61 38.95 31.62
C PHE A 9 6.79 39.27 30.72
N LYS A 10 7.46 40.39 30.96
CA LYS A 10 8.63 40.80 30.16
C LYS A 10 9.85 39.89 30.35
N THR A 11 10.01 39.29 31.54
CA THR A 11 11.20 38.51 31.88
C THR A 11 10.86 37.24 32.66
N LEU A 12 11.73 36.24 32.59
CA LEU A 12 11.63 35.07 33.45
C LEU A 12 11.68 35.46 34.93
N THR A 13 12.52 36.43 35.30
CA THR A 13 12.64 36.92 36.68
C THR A 13 11.32 37.47 37.22
N SER A 14 10.54 38.18 36.39
CA SER A 14 9.21 38.66 36.81
C SER A 14 8.22 37.53 37.06
N ILE A 15 8.30 36.43 36.29
CA ILE A 15 7.48 35.23 36.50
C ILE A 15 7.87 34.56 37.82
N LEU A 16 9.17 34.33 38.03
CA LEU A 16 9.68 33.69 39.25
C LEU A 16 9.33 34.48 40.51
N LYS A 17 9.41 35.82 40.44
CA LYS A 17 9.02 36.70 41.56
C LYS A 17 7.52 36.69 41.82
N LYS A 18 6.69 36.58 40.77
CA LYS A 18 5.23 36.52 40.90
C LYS A 18 4.79 35.20 41.55
N LEU A 19 5.42 34.10 41.19
CA LEU A 19 5.11 32.76 41.69
C LEU A 19 5.85 32.39 42.99
N ASP A 20 6.81 33.23 43.40
CA ASP A 20 7.72 32.98 44.53
C ASP A 20 8.43 31.61 44.47
N ILE A 21 9.00 31.28 43.30
CA ILE A 21 9.69 30.01 43.07
C ILE A 21 11.06 30.16 42.45
N SER A 22 11.92 29.17 42.70
CA SER A 22 13.21 29.06 42.02
C SER A 22 13.06 28.79 40.53
N LYS A 23 14.08 29.17 39.75
CA LYS A 23 14.17 28.85 38.32
C LYS A 23 14.02 27.35 38.07
N ALA A 24 14.69 26.50 38.86
CA ALA A 24 14.63 25.05 38.70
C ALA A 24 13.21 24.50 38.94
N THR A 25 12.53 25.02 39.96
CA THR A 25 11.13 24.66 40.27
C THR A 25 10.20 25.04 39.14
N TYR A 26 10.39 26.23 38.55
CA TYR A 26 9.62 26.69 37.40
C TYR A 26 9.76 25.74 36.20
N TYR A 27 10.98 25.40 35.77
CA TYR A 27 11.16 24.48 34.63
C TYR A 27 10.57 23.10 34.89
N ARG A 28 10.69 22.59 36.13
CA ARG A 28 10.08 21.31 36.50
C ARG A 28 8.56 21.33 36.36
N ARG A 29 7.90 22.37 36.88
CA ARG A 29 6.44 22.51 36.84
C ARG A 29 5.95 22.81 35.43
N ALA A 30 6.64 23.68 34.69
CA ALA A 30 6.34 23.99 33.31
C ALA A 30 6.37 22.71 32.45
N LYS A 31 7.39 21.86 32.63
CA LYS A 31 7.44 20.55 31.96
C LYS A 31 6.28 19.64 32.37
N ALA A 32 5.94 19.58 33.66
CA ALA A 32 4.87 18.73 34.16
C ALA A 32 3.48 19.11 33.62
N TRP A 33 3.24 20.41 33.41
CA TRP A 33 1.99 20.94 32.87
C TRP A 33 2.00 21.14 31.34
N ASN A 34 3.05 20.69 30.66
CA ASN A 34 3.26 20.89 29.22
C ASN A 34 3.21 22.38 28.78
N ILE A 35 3.68 23.26 29.66
CA ILE A 35 3.80 24.72 29.46
C ILE A 35 5.19 25.01 28.88
N ASN A 36 5.26 25.79 27.80
CA ASN A 36 6.54 26.17 27.21
C ASN A 36 7.31 27.12 28.16
N PRO A 37 8.52 26.75 28.64
CA PRO A 37 9.28 27.61 29.59
C PRO A 37 9.74 28.96 29.01
N SER A 38 9.76 29.09 27.69
CA SER A 38 10.08 30.34 27.00
C SER A 38 8.85 31.22 26.79
N GLN A 39 7.64 30.73 27.04
CA GLN A 39 6.43 31.54 26.90
C GLN A 39 6.40 32.66 27.94
N ARG A 40 5.77 33.76 27.56
CA ARG A 40 5.69 34.99 28.35
C ARG A 40 4.27 35.46 28.57
N GLU A 41 3.32 34.90 27.82
CA GLU A 41 1.89 35.06 28.03
C GLU A 41 1.37 33.81 28.71
N PHE A 42 0.57 34.00 29.76
CA PHE A 42 -0.06 32.91 30.50
C PHE A 42 -1.51 33.25 30.77
N THR A 43 -2.37 32.26 30.65
CA THR A 43 -3.71 32.30 31.21
C THR A 43 -3.65 32.21 32.74
N GLN A 44 -4.70 32.66 33.41
CA GLN A 44 -4.78 32.56 34.87
C GLN A 44 -4.75 31.11 35.36
N GLU A 45 -5.26 30.17 34.58
CA GLU A 45 -5.19 28.73 34.86
C GLU A 45 -3.75 28.20 34.78
N GLU A 46 -2.99 28.58 33.75
CA GLU A 46 -1.58 28.20 33.63
C GLU A 46 -0.74 28.75 34.78
N LEU A 47 -1.00 29.98 35.23
CA LEU A 47 -0.33 30.56 36.40
C LEU A 47 -0.65 29.78 37.67
N LYS A 48 -1.91 29.45 37.89
CA LYS A 48 -2.35 28.64 39.03
C LYS A 48 -1.71 27.25 39.00
N ASN A 49 -1.63 26.64 37.82
CA ASN A 49 -0.96 25.35 37.64
C ASN A 49 0.54 25.44 37.96
N LEU A 50 1.21 26.56 37.66
CA LEU A 50 2.64 26.74 37.99
C LEU A 50 2.91 26.96 39.49
N GLU A 51 1.90 27.24 40.31
CA GLU A 51 2.03 27.38 41.77
C GLU A 51 2.23 26.02 42.47
N SER A 52 1.79 24.92 41.86
CA SER A 52 1.91 23.56 42.41
C SER A 52 2.44 22.54 41.40
N MET A 53 2.96 21.43 41.90
CA MET A 53 3.26 20.26 41.05
C MET A 53 1.96 19.46 40.90
N PRO A 54 1.64 18.86 39.74
CA PRO A 54 0.53 17.93 39.67
C PRO A 54 0.80 16.76 40.63
N GLU A 55 -0.23 16.31 41.37
CA GLU A 55 -0.08 15.25 42.39
C GLU A 55 0.35 13.89 41.80
N ASN A 56 0.19 13.69 40.49
CA ASN A 56 0.52 12.46 39.78
C ASN A 56 1.67 12.64 38.78
N VAL A 57 2.84 13.12 39.23
CA VAL A 57 4.08 12.96 38.44
C VAL A 57 4.63 11.56 38.72
N ASP A 58 3.87 10.55 38.33
CA ASP A 58 4.33 9.17 38.38
C ASP A 58 5.45 9.00 37.36
N ASN A 59 6.64 8.64 37.84
CA ASN A 59 7.76 8.19 37.01
C ASN A 59 7.39 6.97 36.13
N ASN A 60 6.23 6.35 36.33
CA ASN A 60 5.68 5.27 35.51
C ASN A 60 5.29 5.69 34.08
N HIS A 61 5.12 7.00 33.81
CA HIS A 61 4.73 7.45 32.48
C HIS A 61 5.83 7.19 31.42
N SER A 62 7.09 7.10 31.85
CA SER A 62 8.24 6.78 30.98
C SER A 62 8.22 5.31 30.55
N ASP A 63 7.92 4.39 31.46
CA ASP A 63 7.95 2.95 31.17
C ASP A 63 6.76 2.52 30.31
N ALA A 64 5.56 3.07 30.57
CA ALA A 64 4.39 2.85 29.73
C ALA A 64 4.58 3.38 28.30
N VAL A 65 5.23 4.54 28.13
CA VAL A 65 5.56 5.07 26.81
C VAL A 65 6.60 4.18 26.11
N SER A 66 7.63 3.72 26.83
CA SER A 66 8.64 2.80 26.29
C SER A 66 8.03 1.48 25.79
N GLU A 67 7.10 0.91 26.55
CA GLU A 67 6.41 -0.34 26.19
C GLU A 67 5.44 -0.13 25.02
N SER A 68 4.72 1.00 24.98
CA SER A 68 3.89 1.37 23.83
C SER A 68 4.70 1.55 22.54
N VAL A 69 5.91 2.12 22.63
CA VAL A 69 6.81 2.28 21.47
C VAL A 69 7.35 0.94 21.00
N LYS A 70 7.70 0.03 21.91
CA LYS A 70 8.14 -1.33 21.55
C LYS A 70 7.04 -2.11 20.83
N THR A 71 5.83 -2.11 21.38
CA THR A 71 4.67 -2.80 20.78
C THR A 71 4.32 -2.22 19.40
N LEU A 72 4.34 -0.89 19.23
CA LEU A 72 4.15 -0.25 17.93
C LEU A 72 5.26 -0.63 16.93
N SER A 73 6.51 -0.74 17.38
CA SER A 73 7.63 -1.18 16.52
C SER A 73 7.47 -2.63 16.05
N GLU A 74 7.03 -3.53 16.93
CA GLU A 74 6.75 -4.93 16.59
C GLU A 74 5.57 -5.07 15.62
N GLN A 75 4.52 -4.27 15.83
CA GLN A 75 3.39 -4.20 14.89
C GLN A 75 3.83 -3.68 13.52
N LEU A 76 4.69 -2.66 13.46
CA LEU A 76 5.25 -2.16 12.21
C LEU A 76 6.04 -3.23 11.48
N LYS A 77 6.94 -3.94 12.16
CA LYS A 77 7.71 -5.05 11.57
C LYS A 77 6.80 -6.15 11.01
N THR A 78 5.74 -6.49 11.73
CA THR A 78 4.78 -7.50 11.29
C THR A 78 4.04 -7.04 10.02
N LYS A 79 3.61 -5.78 9.98
CA LYS A 79 2.95 -5.20 8.80
C LYS A 79 3.90 -5.13 7.60
N ASP A 80 5.15 -4.75 7.81
CA ASP A 80 6.16 -4.72 6.74
C ASP A 80 6.39 -6.12 6.15
N GLU A 81 6.42 -7.16 6.98
CA GLU A 81 6.56 -8.53 6.52
C GLU A 81 5.31 -8.99 5.74
N GLN A 82 4.11 -8.63 6.20
CA GLN A 82 2.87 -8.89 5.47
C GLN A 82 2.87 -8.20 4.09
N ILE A 83 3.33 -6.96 4.01
CA ILE A 83 3.45 -6.21 2.75
C ILE A 83 4.42 -6.93 1.79
N LYS A 84 5.58 -7.39 2.27
CA LYS A 84 6.52 -8.16 1.43
C LYS A 84 5.89 -9.45 0.90
N GLN A 85 5.15 -10.17 1.75
CA GLN A 85 4.47 -11.39 1.34
C GLN A 85 3.39 -11.12 0.27
N LEU A 86 2.62 -10.04 0.42
CA LEU A 86 1.64 -9.61 -0.57
C LEU A 86 2.29 -9.25 -1.90
N HIS A 87 3.41 -8.53 -1.90
CA HIS A 87 4.16 -8.24 -3.13
C HIS A 87 4.66 -9.52 -3.81
N LYS A 88 5.20 -10.48 -3.05
CA LYS A 88 5.64 -11.75 -3.61
C LYS A 88 4.48 -12.53 -4.26
N LEU A 89 3.31 -12.55 -3.62
CA LEU A 89 2.11 -13.18 -4.17
C LEU A 89 1.62 -12.48 -5.45
N LEU A 90 1.68 -11.14 -5.47
CA LEU A 90 1.32 -10.35 -6.64
C LEU A 90 2.24 -10.65 -7.83
N ASP A 91 3.55 -10.72 -7.59
CA ASP A 91 4.54 -11.05 -8.63
C ASP A 91 4.31 -12.48 -9.17
N GLN A 92 3.99 -13.43 -8.29
CA GLN A 92 3.63 -14.80 -8.69
C GLN A 92 2.36 -14.81 -9.55
N GLN A 93 1.33 -14.05 -9.17
CA GLN A 93 0.09 -13.95 -9.94
C GLN A 93 0.32 -13.34 -11.32
N GLN A 94 1.09 -12.26 -11.41
CA GLN A 94 1.44 -11.63 -12.69
C GLN A 94 2.19 -12.60 -13.61
N THR A 95 3.14 -13.36 -13.05
CA THR A 95 3.89 -14.37 -13.80
C THR A 95 2.98 -15.47 -14.35
N LEU A 96 2.07 -15.99 -13.52
CA LEU A 96 1.10 -17.00 -13.95
C LEU A 96 0.12 -16.46 -15.00
N SER A 97 -0.33 -15.21 -14.87
CA SER A 97 -1.19 -14.57 -15.87
C SER A 97 -0.48 -14.43 -17.22
N LEU A 98 0.79 -14.04 -17.23
CA LEU A 98 1.59 -13.97 -18.46
C LEU A 98 1.79 -15.35 -19.09
N ASP A 99 2.11 -16.38 -18.29
CA ASP A 99 2.24 -17.76 -18.78
C ASP A 99 0.93 -18.29 -19.38
N LEU A 100 -0.21 -17.99 -18.74
CA LEU A 100 -1.53 -18.34 -19.29
C LEU A 100 -1.82 -17.61 -20.60
N GLN A 101 -1.50 -16.31 -20.69
CA GLN A 101 -1.67 -15.55 -21.92
C GLN A 101 -0.83 -16.14 -23.06
N HIS A 102 0.45 -16.43 -22.81
CA HIS A 102 1.32 -17.07 -23.79
C HIS A 102 0.80 -18.44 -24.25
N LYS A 103 0.23 -19.24 -23.34
CA LYS A 103 -0.39 -20.53 -23.69
C LYS A 103 -1.64 -20.38 -24.54
N ILE A 104 -2.43 -19.34 -24.30
CA ILE A 104 -3.61 -19.02 -25.12
C ILE A 104 -3.14 -18.60 -26.52
N ASP A 105 -2.21 -17.65 -26.61
CA ASP A 105 -1.69 -17.15 -27.89
C ASP A 105 -1.09 -18.29 -28.73
N ALA A 106 -0.30 -19.18 -28.11
CA ALA A 106 0.27 -20.35 -28.78
C ALA A 106 -0.81 -21.33 -29.29
N LYS A 107 -1.89 -21.52 -28.53
CA LYS A 107 -3.02 -22.36 -28.97
C LYS A 107 -3.82 -21.71 -30.09
N GLU A 108 -4.02 -20.40 -30.06
CA GLU A 108 -4.71 -19.67 -31.13
C GLU A 108 -3.92 -19.76 -32.44
N GLN A 109 -2.59 -19.60 -32.39
CA GLN A 109 -1.73 -19.82 -33.56
C GLN A 109 -1.84 -21.25 -34.09
N GLN A 110 -1.77 -22.26 -33.21
CA GLN A 110 -1.93 -23.65 -33.62
C GLN A 110 -3.31 -23.92 -34.24
N TYR A 111 -4.37 -23.30 -33.71
CA TYR A 111 -5.72 -23.45 -34.24
C TYR A 111 -5.84 -22.84 -35.65
N LEU A 112 -5.26 -21.67 -35.88
CA LEU A 112 -5.20 -21.02 -37.20
C LEU A 112 -4.44 -21.87 -38.23
N GLU A 113 -3.30 -22.44 -37.85
CA GLU A 113 -2.54 -23.34 -38.74
C GLU A 113 -3.33 -24.61 -39.10
N VAL A 114 -4.08 -25.17 -38.15
CA VAL A 114 -4.93 -26.35 -38.38
C VAL A 114 -6.14 -26.00 -39.25
N SER A 115 -6.75 -24.81 -39.10
CA SER A 115 -7.84 -24.38 -39.98
C SER A 115 -7.37 -24.18 -41.41
N ASP A 116 -6.22 -23.53 -41.61
CA ASP A 116 -5.66 -23.29 -42.93
C ASP A 116 -5.35 -24.61 -43.64
N THR A 117 -4.71 -25.56 -42.93
CA THR A 117 -4.40 -26.88 -43.49
C THR A 117 -5.65 -27.71 -43.81
N SER A 118 -6.72 -27.59 -43.02
CA SER A 118 -8.01 -28.23 -43.29
C SER A 118 -8.62 -27.76 -44.62
N GLU A 119 -8.57 -26.45 -44.90
CA GLU A 119 -9.05 -25.90 -46.17
C GLU A 119 -8.29 -26.49 -47.36
N PHE A 120 -6.95 -26.53 -47.29
CA PHE A 120 -6.13 -27.15 -48.33
C PHE A 120 -6.43 -28.65 -48.55
N VAL A 121 -6.67 -29.40 -47.48
CA VAL A 121 -7.04 -30.83 -47.58
C VAL A 121 -8.37 -31.01 -48.32
N SER A 122 -9.36 -30.17 -48.02
CA SER A 122 -10.66 -30.21 -48.71
C SER A 122 -10.56 -29.88 -50.21
N GLU A 123 -9.67 -28.95 -50.57
CA GLU A 123 -9.37 -28.60 -51.96
C GLU A 123 -8.69 -29.75 -52.71
N ILE A 124 -7.73 -30.42 -52.08
CA ILE A 124 -7.03 -31.58 -52.65
C ILE A 124 -8.03 -32.72 -52.94
N ASP A 125 -8.95 -33.00 -52.01
CA ASP A 125 -9.97 -34.05 -52.20
C ASP A 125 -10.94 -33.71 -53.33
N ASN A 126 -11.34 -32.45 -53.47
CA ASN A 126 -12.16 -31.99 -54.59
C ASN A 126 -11.43 -32.16 -55.93
N LEU A 127 -10.17 -31.71 -56.03
CA LEU A 127 -9.35 -31.86 -57.24
C LEU A 127 -9.14 -33.32 -57.61
N LYS A 128 -8.93 -34.21 -56.64
CA LYS A 128 -8.79 -35.65 -56.87
C LYS A 128 -10.07 -36.26 -57.44
N ASN A 129 -11.23 -35.86 -56.92
CA ASN A 129 -12.53 -36.30 -57.43
C ASN A 129 -12.78 -35.79 -58.86
N GLU A 130 -12.43 -34.54 -59.18
CA GLU A 130 -12.52 -34.01 -60.54
C GLU A 130 -11.59 -34.76 -61.51
N LEU A 131 -10.35 -35.03 -61.10
CA LEU A 131 -9.40 -35.80 -61.91
C LEU A 131 -9.93 -37.20 -62.23
N GLN A 132 -10.57 -37.88 -61.27
CA GLN A 132 -11.20 -39.19 -61.52
C GLN A 132 -12.39 -39.10 -62.46
N LYS A 133 -13.21 -38.05 -62.34
CA LYS A 133 -14.32 -37.79 -63.28
C LYS A 133 -13.78 -37.54 -64.70
N GLU A 134 -12.74 -36.74 -64.86
CA GLU A 134 -12.12 -36.51 -66.18
C GLU A 134 -11.49 -37.78 -66.76
N LYS A 135 -10.74 -38.55 -65.95
CA LYS A 135 -10.18 -39.83 -66.39
C LYS A 135 -11.26 -40.82 -66.84
N SER A 136 -12.36 -40.93 -66.09
CA SER A 136 -13.47 -41.81 -66.46
C SER A 136 -14.20 -41.32 -67.72
N LYS A 137 -14.42 -40.01 -67.89
CA LYS A 137 -14.97 -39.44 -69.14
C LYS A 137 -14.10 -39.77 -70.36
N GLY A 138 -12.79 -39.55 -70.27
CA GLY A 138 -11.85 -39.86 -71.36
C GLY A 138 -11.77 -41.37 -71.66
N PHE A 139 -11.91 -42.20 -70.63
CA PHE A 139 -12.00 -43.66 -70.78
C PHE A 139 -13.29 -44.08 -71.50
N TRP A 140 -14.45 -43.56 -71.11
CA TRP A 140 -15.73 -43.84 -71.78
C TRP A 140 -15.76 -43.31 -73.22
N ALA A 141 -15.21 -42.11 -73.47
CA ALA A 141 -15.09 -41.54 -74.81
C ALA A 141 -14.24 -42.39 -75.76
N LYS A 142 -13.27 -43.15 -75.21
CA LYS A 142 -12.42 -44.07 -75.98
C LYS A 142 -13.06 -45.45 -76.21
N ILE A 143 -13.91 -45.90 -75.28
CA ILE A 143 -14.65 -47.16 -75.37
C ILE A 143 -15.85 -47.06 -76.31
N LEU A 144 -16.60 -45.96 -76.28
CA LEU A 144 -17.81 -45.75 -77.09
C LEU A 144 -17.53 -45.35 -78.56
N LYS A 145 -16.26 -45.11 -78.91
CA LYS A 145 -15.82 -44.73 -80.27
C LYS A 145 -15.35 -45.92 -81.12
N LYS A 146 -15.55 -47.15 -80.66
CA LYS A 146 -15.16 -48.39 -81.34
C LYS A 146 -16.40 -49.20 -81.70
#